data_AF-A0A7S2V210-F1
#
_entry.id   AF-A0A7S2V210-F1
#
_cell.length_a   1.000
_cell.length_b   1.000
_cell.length_c   1.000
_cell.angle_alpha   90.00
_cell.angle_beta   90.00
_cell.angle_gamma   90.00
#
_symmetry.space_group_name_H-M   'P 1'
#
loop_
_entity.id
_entity.type
_entity.pdbx_description
1 polymer ?
#
loop_
_entity_poly.entity_id
_entity_poly.type
_entity_poly.pdbx_seq_one_letter_code
_entity_poly.pdbx_strand_id
1 'polypeptide(L)'
;MISSGDASEVVIEEIWENQQMIPFRGFRKPQMSDWSQYSNLYGTVKYDVEEEEGSFPEMELPEGWEWVQGSEWQVDLNWDKVDAEGWVYANSLSAFKAPADDGSTSAPKWTASKSPITFARRRRWVRARCCGTSEARELHR
;
A
#
# COMPACT_ATOMS: atom_id res chain seq x y z
N MET A 1 10.06 -40.30 16.06
CA MET A 1 9.99 -39.49 14.83
C MET A 1 9.02 -38.37 15.12
N ILE A 2 9.52 -37.16 15.35
CA ILE A 2 8.68 -36.00 15.63
C ILE A 2 8.29 -35.44 14.27
N SER A 3 7.00 -35.47 13.94
CA SER A 3 6.47 -34.88 12.73
C SER A 3 6.76 -33.39 12.77
N SER A 4 7.62 -32.91 11.88
CA SER A 4 7.81 -31.48 11.62
C SER A 4 6.47 -30.95 11.14
N GLY A 5 5.74 -30.24 12.00
CA GLY A 5 4.55 -29.51 11.58
C GLY A 5 4.98 -28.46 10.57
N ASP A 6 4.51 -28.59 9.34
CA ASP A 6 4.70 -27.60 8.29
C ASP A 6 4.04 -26.31 8.77
N ALA A 7 4.85 -25.33 9.18
CA ALA A 7 4.35 -24.06 9.65
C ALA A 7 3.94 -23.24 8.42
N SER A 8 2.63 -23.04 8.24
CA SER A 8 2.11 -22.10 7.25
C SER A 8 2.67 -20.71 7.55
N GLU A 9 3.45 -20.14 6.64
CA GLU A 9 3.95 -18.77 6.75
C GLU A 9 2.88 -17.82 6.22
N VAL A 10 2.53 -16.78 6.98
CA VAL A 10 1.60 -15.72 6.55
C VAL A 10 2.36 -14.41 6.46
N VAL A 11 2.27 -13.75 5.31
CA VAL A 11 2.91 -12.47 5.04
C VAL A 11 1.86 -11.45 4.62
N ILE A 12 1.99 -10.23 5.14
CA ILE A 12 1.15 -9.10 4.74
C ILE A 12 1.86 -8.37 3.60
N GLU A 13 1.26 -8.40 2.42
CA GLU A 13 1.63 -7.56 1.30
C GLU A 13 1.04 -6.16 1.45
N GLU A 14 1.72 -5.16 0.91
CA GLU A 14 1.27 -3.78 0.94
C GLU A 14 1.39 -3.08 -0.41
N ILE A 15 0.43 -2.20 -0.69
CA ILE A 15 0.44 -1.27 -1.81
C ILE A 15 -0.01 0.09 -1.29
N TRP A 16 0.57 1.15 -1.83
CA TRP A 16 0.20 2.51 -1.49
C TRP A 16 -0.47 3.20 -2.66
N GLU A 17 -1.75 3.55 -2.46
CA GLU A 17 -2.49 4.38 -3.39
C GLU A 17 -2.10 5.84 -3.20
N ASN A 18 -1.75 6.54 -4.27
CA ASN A 18 -1.31 7.92 -4.31
C ASN A 18 -2.34 8.78 -5.03
N GLN A 19 -2.63 9.96 -4.48
CA GLN A 19 -3.44 10.96 -5.14
C GLN A 19 -2.84 12.36 -4.98
N GLN A 20 -3.01 13.18 -6.01
CA GLN A 20 -2.56 14.55 -6.07
C GLN A 20 -3.76 15.51 -6.07
N MET A 21 -3.65 16.60 -5.33
CA MET A 21 -4.63 17.69 -5.37
C MET A 21 -4.54 18.40 -6.72
N ILE A 22 -5.65 18.39 -7.47
CA ILE A 22 -5.80 19.16 -8.70
C ILE A 22 -6.75 20.34 -8.43
N PRO A 23 -6.35 21.59 -8.72
CA PRO A 23 -7.20 22.77 -8.50
C PRO A 23 -8.60 22.57 -9.09
N PHE A 24 -9.63 22.90 -8.30
CA PHE A 24 -11.06 22.76 -8.63
C PHE A 24 -11.58 21.34 -8.88
N ARG A 25 -10.72 20.32 -8.95
CA ARG A 25 -11.09 18.91 -9.15
C ARG A 25 -10.89 18.04 -7.91
N GLY A 26 -10.14 18.52 -6.93
CA GLY A 26 -9.82 17.76 -5.72
C GLY A 26 -8.73 16.72 -5.95
N PHE A 27 -8.63 15.75 -5.04
CA PHE A 27 -7.65 14.67 -5.14
C PHE A 27 -8.00 13.70 -6.27
N ARG A 28 -7.02 13.40 -7.13
CA ARG A 28 -7.13 12.46 -8.27
C ARG A 28 -5.84 11.67 -8.43
N LYS A 29 -5.86 10.63 -9.28
CA LYS A 29 -4.63 9.92 -9.66
C LYS A 29 -3.57 10.92 -10.18
N PRO A 30 -2.28 10.73 -9.87
CA PRO A 30 -1.22 11.59 -10.36
C PRO A 30 -1.26 11.67 -11.90
N GLN A 31 -1.09 12.87 -12.45
CA GLN A 31 -1.08 13.10 -13.91
C GLN A 31 0.33 13.22 -14.50
N MET A 32 1.36 13.36 -13.65
CA MET A 32 2.75 13.53 -14.08
C MET A 32 3.50 12.20 -14.01
N SER A 33 4.33 11.92 -15.03
CA SER A 33 5.04 10.65 -15.27
C SER A 33 5.85 10.10 -14.08
N ASP A 34 6.27 10.99 -13.18
CA ASP A 34 7.14 10.62 -12.08
C ASP A 34 6.43 9.84 -10.98
N TRP A 35 5.10 9.81 -10.96
CA TRP A 35 4.29 9.12 -9.96
C TRP A 35 3.18 8.29 -10.58
N SER A 36 3.03 7.07 -10.06
CA SER A 36 1.91 6.17 -10.37
C SER A 36 0.79 6.33 -9.34
N GLN A 37 -0.42 5.92 -9.72
CA GLN A 37 -1.54 5.81 -8.77
C GLN A 37 -1.24 4.82 -7.65
N TYR A 38 -0.46 3.76 -7.90
CA TYR A 38 -0.10 2.78 -6.88
C TYR A 38 1.41 2.56 -6.86
N SER A 39 2.01 2.53 -5.67
CA SER A 39 3.44 2.32 -5.47
C SER A 39 3.76 1.56 -4.21
N ASN A 40 5.02 1.20 -3.98
CA ASN A 40 5.49 0.77 -2.66
C ASN A 40 5.61 1.95 -1.68
N LEU A 41 6.06 1.65 -0.45
CA LEU A 41 6.25 2.65 0.61
C LEU A 41 7.06 3.88 0.16
N TYR A 42 8.08 3.67 -0.67
CA TYR A 42 9.07 4.69 -1.02
C TYR A 42 8.82 5.35 -2.39
N GLY A 43 7.74 4.98 -3.09
CA GLY A 43 7.45 5.47 -4.43
C GLY A 43 8.45 5.02 -5.51
N THR A 44 9.27 3.99 -5.23
CA THR A 44 10.30 3.49 -6.15
C THR A 44 9.79 2.37 -7.05
N VAL A 45 8.92 1.51 -6.53
CA VAL A 45 8.19 0.50 -7.32
C VAL A 45 6.82 1.08 -7.65
N LYS A 46 6.46 1.05 -8.92
CA LYS A 46 5.17 1.51 -9.44
C LYS A 46 4.37 0.29 -9.87
N TYR A 47 3.09 0.26 -9.52
CA TYR A 47 2.18 -0.79 -9.97
C TYR A 47 1.27 -0.22 -11.04
N ASP A 48 1.26 -0.90 -12.19
CA ASP A 48 0.36 -0.57 -13.28
C ASP A 48 -1.06 -1.04 -12.97
N VAL A 49 -2.02 -0.34 -13.55
CA VAL A 49 -3.43 -0.62 -13.39
C VAL A 49 -4.06 -0.51 -14.76
N GLU A 50 -5.02 -1.37 -15.04
CA GLU A 50 -5.89 -1.21 -16.20
C GLU A 50 -6.54 0.19 -16.20
N GLU A 51 -6.87 0.70 -17.39
CA GLU A 51 -7.42 2.06 -17.54
C GLU A 51 -8.84 2.21 -16.98
N GLU A 52 -9.47 1.11 -16.55
CA GLU A 52 -10.80 1.09 -15.99
C GLU A 52 -10.88 1.79 -14.62
N GLU A 53 -11.94 2.58 -14.43
CA GLU A 53 -12.16 3.31 -13.18
C GLU A 53 -12.54 2.32 -12.06
N GLY A 54 -11.75 2.32 -10.99
CA GLY A 54 -11.95 1.40 -9.86
C GLY A 54 -11.05 0.16 -9.90
N SER A 55 -10.22 0.00 -10.94
CA SER A 55 -9.24 -1.08 -10.98
C SER A 55 -8.17 -0.93 -9.90
N PHE A 56 -7.73 -2.09 -9.40
CA PHE A 56 -6.67 -2.24 -8.41
C PHE A 56 -5.53 -3.02 -9.04
N PRO A 57 -4.25 -2.71 -8.74
CA PRO A 57 -3.12 -3.41 -9.33
C PRO A 57 -3.17 -4.91 -9.06
N GLU A 58 -2.90 -5.68 -10.11
CA GLU A 58 -2.60 -7.10 -9.97
C GLU A 58 -1.18 -7.27 -9.42
N MET A 59 -1.00 -8.18 -8.47
CA MET A 59 0.29 -8.45 -7.84
C MET A 59 0.65 -9.91 -8.07
N GLU A 60 1.76 -10.14 -8.76
CA GLU A 60 2.32 -11.47 -8.95
C GLU A 60 2.88 -11.98 -7.62
N LEU A 61 2.40 -13.15 -7.20
CA LEU A 61 2.90 -13.82 -6.01
C LEU A 61 4.13 -14.68 -6.36
N PRO A 62 5.11 -14.80 -5.44
CA PRO A 62 6.21 -15.74 -5.63
C PRO A 62 5.69 -17.17 -5.75
N GLU A 63 6.45 -18.04 -6.41
CA GLU A 63 6.08 -19.45 -6.56
C GLU A 63 5.81 -20.11 -5.20
N GLY A 64 4.71 -20.87 -5.10
CA GLY A 64 4.28 -21.54 -3.87
C GLY A 64 3.49 -20.65 -2.89
N TRP A 65 3.29 -19.37 -3.21
CA TRP A 65 2.46 -18.47 -2.43
C TRP A 65 1.08 -18.32 -3.03
N GLU A 66 0.08 -18.23 -2.16
CA GLU A 66 -1.30 -17.93 -2.52
C GLU A 66 -1.87 -16.84 -1.61
N TRP A 67 -2.87 -16.11 -2.09
CA TRP A 67 -3.62 -15.23 -1.21
C TRP A 67 -4.36 -16.07 -0.18
N VAL A 68 -4.37 -15.63 1.09
CA VAL A 68 -5.17 -16.28 2.13
C VAL A 68 -6.62 -16.33 1.66
N GLN A 69 -7.26 -17.50 1.79
CA GLN A 69 -8.63 -17.70 1.30
C GLN A 69 -9.58 -16.66 1.89
N GLY A 70 -10.35 -16.00 1.04
CA GLY A 70 -11.29 -14.94 1.44
C GLY A 70 -10.63 -13.62 1.85
N SER A 71 -9.31 -13.49 1.78
CA SER A 71 -8.64 -12.21 1.96
C SER A 71 -8.82 -11.32 0.74
N GLU A 72 -9.06 -10.04 0.97
CA GLU A 72 -9.14 -8.99 -0.04
C GLU A 72 -8.19 -7.86 0.34
N TRP A 73 -7.90 -6.97 -0.60
CA TRP A 73 -7.17 -5.74 -0.29
C TRP A 73 -8.02 -4.87 0.64
N GLN A 74 -7.45 -4.49 1.77
CA GLN A 74 -8.11 -3.66 2.77
C GLN A 74 -7.27 -2.46 3.11
N VAL A 75 -7.93 -1.34 3.39
CA VAL A 75 -7.26 -0.13 3.88
C VAL A 75 -6.76 -0.40 5.30
N ASP A 76 -5.47 -0.19 5.53
CA ASP A 76 -4.89 -0.32 6.86
C ASP A 76 -5.07 0.98 7.66
N LEU A 77 -6.05 0.96 8.57
CA LEU A 77 -6.36 2.07 9.46
C LEU A 77 -5.50 2.10 10.74
N ASN A 78 -4.74 1.04 11.01
CA ASN A 78 -4.05 0.84 12.29
C ASN A 78 -2.52 0.91 12.18
N TRP A 79 -1.97 0.98 10.97
CA TRP A 79 -0.51 1.09 10.74
C TRP A 79 0.12 2.33 11.37
N ASP A 80 -0.53 3.49 11.25
CA ASP A 80 -0.05 4.78 11.74
C ASP A 80 -1.26 5.71 11.98
N LYS A 81 -1.01 6.95 12.40
CA LYS A 81 -2.02 8.01 12.46
C LYS A 81 -2.45 8.38 11.04
N VAL A 82 -3.61 7.87 10.66
CA VAL A 82 -4.31 8.16 9.40
C VAL A 82 -5.62 8.90 9.68
N ASP A 83 -6.26 9.46 8.65
CA ASP A 83 -7.63 9.93 8.79
C ASP A 83 -8.67 8.78 8.79
N ALA A 84 -9.95 9.11 8.93
CA ALA A 84 -11.03 8.13 9.00
C ALA A 84 -11.18 7.25 7.74
N GLU A 85 -10.59 7.65 6.61
CA GLU A 85 -10.62 6.93 5.34
C GLU A 85 -9.26 6.25 5.02
N GLY A 86 -8.29 6.33 5.94
CA GLY A 86 -6.96 5.75 5.82
C GLY A 86 -5.94 6.59 5.06
N TRP A 87 -6.23 7.87 4.81
CA TRP A 87 -5.30 8.77 4.12
C TRP A 87 -4.29 9.39 5.07
N VAL A 88 -3.06 9.50 4.58
CA VAL A 88 -2.04 10.43 5.11
C VAL A 88 -1.73 11.50 4.08
N TYR A 89 -1.29 12.66 4.55
CA TYR A 89 -1.20 13.88 3.76
C TYR A 89 0.22 14.45 3.75
N ALA A 90 0.59 15.04 2.62
CA ALA A 90 1.85 15.75 2.45
C ALA A 90 1.70 16.98 1.51
N ASN A 91 2.75 17.80 1.47
CA ASN A 91 2.80 18.98 0.61
C ASN A 91 3.12 18.66 -0.86
N SER A 92 3.56 17.45 -1.18
CA SER A 92 3.86 16.99 -2.53
C SER A 92 4.01 15.47 -2.50
N LEU A 93 3.87 14.82 -3.65
CA LEU A 93 4.11 13.38 -3.73
C LEU A 93 5.59 13.07 -3.43
N SER A 94 6.53 13.94 -3.84
CA SER A 94 7.96 13.78 -3.55
C SER A 94 8.31 13.67 -2.06
N ALA A 95 7.48 14.20 -1.16
CA ALA A 95 7.66 14.03 0.28
C ALA A 95 7.51 12.57 0.76
N PHE A 96 6.94 11.71 -0.09
CA PHE A 96 6.79 10.28 0.13
C PHE A 96 7.95 9.43 -0.38
N LYS A 97 8.90 10.01 -1.12
CA LYS A 97 10.11 9.30 -1.56
C LYS A 97 11.05 9.08 -0.37
N ALA A 98 11.78 7.98 -0.42
CA ALA A 98 13.01 7.89 0.37
C ALA A 98 13.97 9.02 -0.05
N PRO A 99 14.76 9.60 0.87
CA PRO A 99 15.86 10.48 0.49
C PRO A 99 16.77 9.73 -0.49
N ALA A 100 17.06 10.36 -1.63
CA ALA A 100 18.07 9.84 -2.54
C ALA A 100 19.46 10.10 -1.91
N ASP A 101 20.16 9.02 -1.58
CA ASP A 101 21.62 8.94 -1.48
C ASP A 101 22.39 9.83 -0.47
N ASP A 102 21.75 10.52 0.47
CA ASP A 102 22.48 11.29 1.51
C ASP A 102 22.83 10.47 2.78
N GLY A 103 22.51 9.18 2.80
CA GLY A 103 22.67 8.33 3.98
C GLY A 103 21.65 8.61 5.09
N SER A 104 20.66 9.48 4.85
CA SER A 104 19.56 9.72 5.77
C SER A 104 18.51 8.61 5.68
N THR A 105 18.36 7.86 6.76
CA THR A 105 17.29 6.86 6.98
C THR A 105 15.94 7.50 7.35
N SER A 106 15.75 8.79 7.06
CA SER A 106 14.53 9.49 7.45
C SER A 106 13.32 8.90 6.70
N ALA A 107 12.43 8.29 7.47
CA ALA A 107 11.13 7.84 7.01
C ALA A 107 10.39 8.98 6.28
N PRO A 108 9.50 8.67 5.32
CA PRO A 108 8.75 9.69 4.62
C PRO A 108 7.91 10.51 5.60
N LYS A 109 7.73 11.81 5.32
CA LYS A 109 7.06 12.74 6.24
C LYS A 109 5.62 12.94 5.83
N TRP A 110 4.69 12.65 6.73
CA TRP A 110 3.26 12.83 6.52
C TRP A 110 2.51 13.23 7.80
N THR A 111 1.24 13.56 7.64
CA THR A 111 0.31 13.88 8.74
C THR A 111 -1.06 13.25 8.48
N ALA A 112 -1.78 12.93 9.55
CA ALA A 112 -3.16 12.46 9.50
C ALA A 112 -4.17 13.55 9.12
N SER A 113 -3.76 14.82 9.09
CA SER A 113 -4.67 15.96 8.91
C SER A 113 -4.34 16.79 7.68
N LYS A 114 -5.39 17.20 6.97
CA LYS A 114 -5.28 18.17 5.87
C LYS A 114 -4.87 19.54 6.40
N SER A 115 -4.12 20.27 5.59
CA SER A 115 -3.79 21.67 5.80
C SER A 115 -3.94 22.44 4.47
N PRO A 116 -3.94 23.78 4.48
CA PRO A 116 -3.98 24.57 3.24
C PRO A 116 -2.83 24.28 2.26
N ILE A 117 -1.72 23.68 2.73
CA ILE A 117 -0.56 23.31 1.92
C ILE A 117 -0.52 21.81 1.60
N THR A 118 -1.64 21.10 1.73
CA THR A 118 -1.74 19.69 1.38
C THR A 118 -2.03 19.54 -0.11
N PHE A 119 -1.04 19.02 -0.84
CA PHE A 119 -1.15 18.78 -2.29
C PHE A 119 -1.02 17.32 -2.69
N ALA A 120 -0.73 16.44 -1.74
CA ALA A 120 -0.64 15.01 -1.96
C ALA A 120 -1.27 14.25 -0.80
N ARG A 121 -1.84 13.08 -1.10
CA ARG A 121 -2.27 12.10 -0.12
C ARG A 121 -1.93 10.70 -0.58
N ARG A 122 -1.74 9.80 0.36
CA ARG A 122 -1.59 8.36 0.09
C ARG A 122 -2.32 7.51 1.10
N ARG A 123 -2.67 6.29 0.72
CA ARG A 123 -3.42 5.33 1.54
C ARG A 123 -2.79 3.95 1.44
N ARG A 124 -2.58 3.31 2.58
CA ARG A 124 -1.99 1.97 2.65
C ARG A 124 -3.08 0.92 2.47
N TRP A 125 -2.87 0.05 1.50
CA TRP A 125 -3.67 -1.14 1.26
C TRP A 125 -2.85 -2.36 1.63
N VAL A 126 -3.45 -3.32 2.31
CA VAL A 126 -2.81 -4.57 2.73
C VAL A 126 -3.64 -5.79 2.36
N ARG A 127 -2.96 -6.90 2.07
CA ARG A 127 -3.60 -8.21 1.85
C ARG A 127 -2.67 -9.32 2.32
N ALA A 128 -3.22 -10.38 2.91
CA ALA A 128 -2.45 -11.48 3.44
C ALA A 128 -2.25 -12.59 2.40
N ARG A 129 -1.01 -13.03 2.21
CA ARG A 129 -0.65 -14.25 1.46
C ARG A 129 -0.07 -15.30 2.40
N CYS A 130 -0.18 -16.56 2.02
CA CYS A 130 0.40 -17.67 2.75
C CYS A 130 1.21 -18.60 1.84
N CYS A 131 2.18 -19.28 2.44
CA CYS A 131 2.93 -20.38 1.84
C CYS A 131 2.88 -21.59 2.78
N GLY A 132 2.62 -22.77 2.23
CA GLY A 132 2.41 -24.02 2.97
C GLY A 132 1.09 -24.69 2.60
N THR A 133 0.86 -25.90 3.12
CA THR A 133 -0.32 -26.70 2.76
C THR A 133 -1.63 -25.99 3.10
N SER A 134 -2.53 -25.96 2.12
CA SER A 134 -3.81 -25.24 2.02
C SER A 134 -4.89 -25.58 3.08
N GLU A 135 -4.51 -26.20 4.20
CA GLU A 135 -5.41 -26.51 5.34
C GLU A 135 -5.30 -25.49 6.50
N ALA A 136 -4.76 -24.29 6.25
CA ALA A 136 -4.64 -23.26 7.27
C ALA A 136 -5.84 -22.28 7.28
N ARG A 137 -6.92 -22.78 7.89
CA ARG A 137 -7.71 -22.14 8.96
C ARG A 137 -8.59 -20.92 8.65
N GLU A 138 -9.90 -21.18 8.80
CA GLU A 138 -10.95 -20.25 9.18
C GLU A 138 -10.46 -19.26 10.25
N LEU A 139 -10.43 -17.97 9.91
CA LEU A 139 -10.29 -16.89 10.88
C LEU A 139 -11.55 -16.86 11.75
N HIS A 140 -11.38 -17.17 13.04
CA HIS A 140 -12.42 -17.10 14.06
C HIS A 140 -13.16 -15.75 14.02
N ARG A 141 -14.48 -15.87 13.91
CA ARG A 141 -15.53 -14.85 14.04
C ARG A 141 -15.38 -14.01 15.32
#